data_AF-A0AAV6JWX8-F1
#
_entry.id   AF-A0AAV6JWX8-F1
#
_cell.length_a   1.000
_cell.length_b   1.000
_cell.length_c   1.000
_cell.angle_alpha   90.00
_cell.angle_beta   90.00
_cell.angle_gamma   90.00
#
_symmetry.space_group_name_H-M   'P 1'
#
loop_
_entity.id
_entity.type
_entity.pdbx_description
1 polymer ?
#
loop_
_entity_poly.entity_id
_entity_poly.type
_entity_poly.pdbx_seq_one_letter_code
_entity_poly.pdbx_strand_id
1 'polypeptide(L)'
;MRQQNFGVQEILDEMDTKVKKYLRGEITNLECPQSYLLFAGFEMREELYGKSAQAAAKVEKWLMPSEGGYLEAEGIEKTWRIKQEAIAREVDISSSKNQYDIVLPG
;
A
#
# COMPACT_ATOMS: atom_id res chain seq x y z
N MET A 1 16.66 -14.05 25.67
CA MET A 1 16.36 -14.30 24.24
C MET A 1 14.86 -14.17 23.96
N ARG A 2 14.24 -12.99 24.18
CA ARG A 2 12.78 -12.79 24.01
C ARG A 2 12.42 -11.57 23.15
N GLN A 3 13.38 -10.69 22.84
CA GLN A 3 13.13 -9.47 22.05
C GLN A 3 13.11 -9.70 20.53
N GLN A 4 13.69 -10.79 20.01
CA GLN A 4 13.76 -11.02 18.55
C GLN A 4 12.41 -11.42 17.92
N ASN A 5 11.46 -11.95 18.70
CA ASN A 5 10.18 -12.42 18.15
C ASN A 5 9.15 -11.30 17.96
N PHE A 6 9.30 -10.16 18.62
CA PHE A 6 8.30 -9.10 18.59
C PHE A 6 8.28 -8.40 17.22
N GLY A 7 9.46 -7.97 16.73
CA GLY A 7 9.56 -7.32 15.42
C GLY A 7 9.20 -8.24 14.24
N VAL A 8 9.42 -9.55 14.35
CA VAL A 8 9.01 -10.51 13.30
C VAL A 8 7.48 -10.62 13.24
N GLN A 9 6.81 -10.60 14.40
CA GLN A 9 5.36 -10.68 14.47
C GLN A 9 4.69 -9.43 13.87
N GLU A 10 5.26 -8.24 14.12
CA GLU A 10 4.77 -6.98 13.55
C GLU A 10 4.90 -6.96 12.02
N ILE A 11 6.02 -7.45 11.47
CA ILE A 11 6.22 -7.54 10.02
C ILE A 11 5.21 -8.52 9.40
N LEU A 12 4.90 -9.64 10.07
CA LEU A 12 3.92 -10.61 9.59
C LEU A 12 2.51 -10.01 9.54
N ASP A 13 2.10 -9.25 10.56
CA ASP A 13 0.78 -8.61 10.63
C ASP A 13 0.62 -7.51 9.56
N GLU A 14 1.68 -6.72 9.34
CA GLU A 14 1.71 -5.72 8.27
C GLU A 14 1.61 -6.38 6.89
N MET A 15 2.31 -7.50 6.68
CA MET A 15 2.23 -8.28 5.45
C MET A 15 0.83 -8.87 5.22
N ASP A 16 0.17 -9.38 6.25
CA ASP A 16 -1.21 -9.88 6.14
C ASP A 16 -2.18 -8.77 5.69
N THR A 17 -2.05 -7.58 6.31
CA THR A 17 -2.83 -6.39 5.94
C THR A 17 -2.59 -5.97 4.49
N LYS A 18 -1.34 -5.99 4.03
CA LYS A 18 -0.99 -5.69 2.64
C LYS A 18 -1.49 -6.75 1.67
N VAL A 19 -1.43 -8.03 2.02
CA VAL A 19 -1.98 -9.11 1.18
C VAL A 19 -3.49 -8.96 1.00
N LYS A 20 -4.23 -8.61 2.06
CA LYS A 20 -5.67 -8.35 2.01
C LYS A 20 -6.05 -7.29 0.96
N LYS A 21 -5.25 -6.23 0.81
CA LYS A 21 -5.44 -5.20 -0.24
C LYS A 21 -5.43 -5.77 -1.66
N TYR A 22 -4.63 -6.81 -1.90
CA TYR A 22 -4.45 -7.42 -3.22
C TYR A 22 -5.34 -8.64 -3.46
N LEU A 23 -6.17 -9.02 -2.48
CA LEU A 23 -7.22 -10.01 -2.69
C LEU A 23 -8.30 -9.43 -3.62
N ARG A 24 -8.89 -10.30 -4.45
CA ARG A 24 -9.89 -9.91 -5.46
C ARG A 24 -11.34 -10.07 -4.98
N GLY A 25 -11.55 -10.25 -3.68
CA GLY A 25 -12.85 -10.53 -3.06
C GLY A 25 -12.77 -11.69 -2.08
N GLU A 26 -13.92 -12.09 -1.54
CA GLU A 26 -14.05 -13.30 -0.72
C GLU A 26 -13.87 -14.56 -1.57
N ILE A 27 -13.18 -15.55 -1.01
CA ILE A 27 -13.02 -16.87 -1.61
C ILE A 27 -14.41 -17.49 -1.76
N THR A 28 -14.75 -17.97 -2.94
CA THR A 28 -16.02 -18.66 -3.17
C THR A 28 -16.08 -19.91 -2.29
N ASN A 29 -17.14 -20.07 -1.49
CA ASN A 29 -17.30 -21.26 -0.67
C ASN A 29 -17.40 -22.52 -1.56
N LEU A 30 -16.36 -23.36 -1.56
CA LEU A 30 -16.26 -24.55 -2.41
C LEU A 30 -16.88 -25.80 -1.76
N GLU A 31 -17.64 -25.65 -0.67
CA GLU A 31 -18.17 -26.79 0.12
C GLU A 31 -19.11 -27.74 -0.65
N CYS A 32 -19.59 -27.37 -1.85
CA CYS A 32 -20.37 -28.28 -2.69
C CYS A 32 -20.10 -28.08 -4.19
N PRO A 33 -19.01 -28.65 -4.73
CA PRO A 33 -18.75 -28.57 -6.16
C PRO A 33 -19.61 -29.57 -6.93
N GLN A 34 -20.20 -29.12 -8.02
CA GLN A 34 -21.07 -29.93 -8.87
C GLN A 34 -20.32 -31.08 -9.58
N SER A 35 -19.00 -30.95 -9.77
CA SER A 35 -18.13 -32.00 -10.33
C SER A 35 -16.67 -31.85 -9.91
N TYR A 36 -15.91 -32.96 -9.94
CA TYR A 36 -14.50 -33.01 -9.52
C TYR A 36 -13.56 -32.13 -10.36
N LEU A 37 -13.76 -32.08 -11.69
CA LEU A 37 -12.94 -31.27 -12.60
C LEU A 37 -13.15 -29.77 -12.40
N LEU A 38 -14.40 -29.36 -12.11
CA LEU A 38 -14.70 -27.96 -11.80
C LEU A 38 -14.04 -27.58 -10.47
N PHE A 39 -14.15 -28.41 -9.44
CA PHE A 39 -13.50 -28.17 -8.15
C PHE A 39 -11.98 -28.00 -8.30
N ALA A 40 -11.32 -28.93 -8.99
CA ALA A 40 -9.88 -28.86 -9.24
C ALA A 40 -9.49 -27.58 -10.00
N GLY A 41 -10.33 -27.15 -10.96
CA GLY A 41 -10.14 -25.89 -11.69
C GLY A 41 -10.29 -24.64 -10.82
N PHE A 42 -11.23 -24.64 -9.86
CA PHE A 42 -11.37 -23.55 -8.89
C PHE A 42 -10.22 -23.52 -7.89
N GLU A 43 -9.86 -24.67 -7.30
CA GLU A 43 -8.76 -24.78 -6.34
C GLU A 43 -7.44 -24.26 -6.93
N MET A 44 -7.12 -24.64 -8.17
CA MET A 44 -5.92 -24.17 -8.86
C MET A 44 -5.93 -22.65 -9.09
N ARG A 45 -7.09 -22.07 -9.42
CA ARG A 45 -7.22 -20.61 -9.64
C ARG A 45 -7.08 -19.84 -8.33
N GLU A 46 -7.74 -20.31 -7.28
CA GLU A 46 -7.65 -19.69 -5.95
C GLU A 46 -6.22 -19.72 -5.42
N GLU A 47 -5.50 -20.83 -5.60
CA GLU A 47 -4.08 -20.92 -5.23
C GLU A 47 -3.24 -19.90 -6.01
N LEU A 48 -3.45 -19.80 -7.33
CA LEU A 48 -2.75 -18.83 -8.18
C LEU A 48 -3.05 -17.38 -7.77
N TYR A 49 -4.29 -17.08 -7.39
CA TYR A 49 -4.67 -15.75 -6.90
C TYR A 49 -4.01 -15.43 -5.56
N GLY A 50 -3.97 -16.40 -4.63
CA GLY A 50 -3.26 -16.25 -3.35
C GLY A 50 -1.77 -15.98 -3.54
N LYS A 51 -1.10 -16.76 -4.41
CA LYS A 51 0.32 -16.55 -4.76
C LYS A 51 0.56 -15.19 -5.40
N SER A 52 -0.35 -14.77 -6.29
CA SER A 52 -0.27 -13.47 -6.97
C SER A 52 -0.42 -12.30 -6.00
N ALA A 53 -1.36 -12.37 -5.06
CA ALA A 53 -1.56 -11.34 -4.04
C ALA A 53 -0.34 -11.21 -3.11
N GLN A 54 0.24 -12.34 -2.70
CA GLN A 54 1.47 -12.33 -1.91
C GLN A 54 2.66 -11.73 -2.66
N ALA A 55 2.81 -12.05 -3.94
CA ALA A 55 3.88 -11.49 -4.77
C ALA A 55 3.70 -9.96 -4.93
N ALA A 56 2.49 -9.49 -5.21
CA ALA A 56 2.20 -8.07 -5.33
C ALA A 56 2.46 -7.30 -4.02
N ALA A 57 2.03 -7.85 -2.88
CA ALA A 57 2.27 -7.25 -1.56
C ALA A 57 3.78 -7.14 -1.23
N LYS A 58 4.57 -8.15 -1.59
CA LYS A 58 6.03 -8.13 -1.41
C LYS A 58 6.69 -7.08 -2.30
N VAL A 59 6.26 -6.95 -3.55
CA VAL A 59 6.76 -5.91 -4.47
C VAL A 59 6.45 -4.53 -3.90
N GLU A 60 5.23 -4.31 -3.42
CA GLU A 60 4.83 -3.04 -2.80
C GLU A 60 5.75 -2.67 -1.61
N LYS A 61 6.02 -3.61 -0.71
CA LYS A 61 6.81 -3.33 0.50
C LYS A 61 8.30 -3.11 0.22
N TRP A 62 8.90 -3.92 -0.65
CA TRP A 62 10.36 -4.03 -0.73
C TRP A 62 10.96 -3.47 -2.02
N LEU A 63 10.18 -3.36 -3.09
CA LEU A 63 10.68 -3.04 -4.43
C LEU A 63 10.14 -1.72 -4.99
N MET A 64 9.18 -1.05 -4.31
CA MET A 64 8.74 0.26 -4.76
C MET A 64 9.86 1.30 -4.54
N PRO A 65 10.23 2.06 -5.59
CA PRO A 65 11.34 3.00 -5.53
C PRO A 65 11.01 4.30 -4.79
N SER A 66 9.72 4.56 -4.56
CA SER A 66 9.23 5.79 -3.93
C SER A 66 8.20 5.46 -2.87
N GLU A 67 8.24 6.25 -1.80
CA GLU A 67 7.20 6.34 -0.81
C GLU A 67 6.26 7.51 -1.15
N GLY A 68 5.03 7.49 -0.62
CA GLY A 68 4.11 8.61 -0.75
C GLY A 68 4.54 9.76 0.17
N GLY A 69 4.58 10.98 -0.35
CA GLY A 69 4.84 12.16 0.47
C GLY A 69 3.72 12.41 1.48
N TYR A 70 4.09 12.82 2.69
CA TYR A 70 3.15 13.17 3.76
C TYR A 70 3.57 14.48 4.46
N LEU A 71 2.61 15.13 5.11
CA LEU A 71 2.82 16.33 5.90
C LEU A 71 2.23 16.09 7.29
N GLU A 72 3.10 15.94 8.28
CA GLU A 72 2.73 15.78 9.69
C GLU A 72 3.04 17.06 10.44
N ALA A 73 2.13 17.48 11.33
CA ALA A 73 2.36 18.65 12.16
C ALA A 73 3.11 18.24 13.43
N GLU A 74 4.15 18.99 13.79
CA GLU A 74 4.87 18.79 15.03
C GLU A 74 4.18 19.51 16.21
N GLY A 75 3.93 18.78 17.30
CA GLY A 75 3.40 19.34 18.54
C GLY A 75 1.96 19.89 18.43
N ILE A 76 1.81 21.22 18.61
CA ILE A 76 0.52 21.92 18.69
C ILE A 76 0.11 22.52 17.34
N GLU A 77 1.00 22.46 16.35
CA GLU A 77 0.73 22.99 15.03
C GLU A 77 -0.37 22.19 14.31
N LYS A 78 -1.09 22.87 13.43
CA LYS A 78 -2.20 22.29 12.67
C LYS A 78 -1.81 22.30 11.20
N THR A 79 -1.97 21.18 10.51
CA THR A 79 -1.54 21.02 9.11
C THR A 79 -2.13 22.09 8.18
N TRP A 80 -3.37 22.51 8.40
CA TRP A 80 -4.02 23.57 7.61
C TRP A 80 -3.49 24.99 7.86
N ARG A 81 -2.60 25.19 8.84
CA ARG A 81 -1.92 26.48 9.08
C ARG A 81 -0.58 26.59 8.36
N ILE A 82 -0.09 25.50 7.77
CA ILE A 82 1.18 25.48 7.06
C ILE A 82 1.04 26.22 5.74
N LYS A 83 1.88 27.24 5.53
CA LYS A 83 1.85 28.07 4.32
C LYS A 83 2.52 27.36 3.13
N GLN A 84 2.03 27.64 1.93
CA GLN A 84 2.62 27.16 0.68
C GLN A 84 4.09 27.60 0.51
N GLU A 85 4.45 28.78 1.01
CA GLU A 85 5.85 29.25 1.04
C GLU A 85 6.75 28.42 1.97
N ALA A 86 6.20 27.88 3.06
CA ALA A 86 6.95 27.04 3.99
C ALA A 86 7.21 25.66 3.36
N ILE A 87 6.21 25.09 2.68
CA ILE A 87 6.33 23.83 1.94
C ILE A 87 7.40 23.96 0.85
N ALA A 88 7.38 25.05 0.06
CA ALA A 88 8.33 25.30 -1.03
C ALA A 88 9.80 25.30 -0.60
N ARG A 89 10.08 25.62 0.68
CA ARG A 89 11.43 25.70 1.26
C ARG A 89 11.94 24.36 1.77
N GLU A 90 11.03 23.48 2.20
CA GLU A 90 11.38 22.17 2.78
C GLU A 90 11.47 21.07 1.70
N VAL A 91 10.67 21.19 0.63
CA VAL A 91 10.71 20.24 -0.49
C VAL A 91 11.94 20.43 -1.37
N ASP A 92 12.30 19.37 -2.11
CA ASP A 92 13.41 19.43 -3.06
C ASP A 92 13.16 20.45 -4.19
N ILE A 93 14.25 20.90 -4.83
CA ILE A 93 14.22 21.94 -5.87
C ILE A 93 13.33 21.54 -7.07
N SER A 94 13.28 20.25 -7.42
CA SER A 94 12.45 19.79 -8.55
C SER A 94 10.97 19.84 -8.22
N SER A 95 10.59 19.48 -6.99
CA SER A 95 9.22 19.62 -6.49
C SER A 95 8.82 21.09 -6.31
N SER A 96 9.71 21.92 -5.78
CA SER A 96 9.49 23.36 -5.58
C SER A 96 9.22 24.09 -6.91
N LYS A 97 9.91 23.72 -7.99
CA LYS A 97 9.68 24.27 -9.34
C LYS A 97 8.29 23.97 -9.91
N ASN A 98 7.62 22.93 -9.44
CA ASN A 98 6.27 22.59 -9.88
C ASN A 98 5.18 23.42 -9.18
N GLN A 99 5.55 24.30 -8.26
CA GLN A 99 4.64 25.24 -7.61
C GLN A 99 4.59 26.54 -8.42
N TYR A 100 3.69 26.61 -9.40
CA TYR A 100 3.49 27.79 -10.24
C TYR A 100 2.00 28.10 -10.41
N ASP A 101 1.72 29.37 -10.68
CA ASP A 101 0.38 29.87 -11.00
C ASP A 101 0.35 30.26 -12.48
N ILE A 102 -0.66 29.77 -13.24
CA ILE A 102 -0.83 30.14 -14.64
C ILE A 102 -1.88 31.25 -14.72
N VAL A 103 -1.42 32.47 -14.96
CA VAL A 103 -2.30 33.60 -15.24
C VAL A 103 -2.52 33.69 -16.76
N LEU A 104 -3.74 33.40 -17.22
CA LEU A 104 -4.12 33.54 -18.63
C LEU A 104 -4.75 34.91 -18.88
N PRO A 105 -4.35 35.63 -19.95
CA PRO A 105 -5.05 36.83 -20.37
C PRO A 105 -6.41 36.47 -20.97
N GLY A 106 -7.46 37.15 -20.52
CA GLY A 106 -8.83 37.06 -21.06
C GLY A 106 -9.06 37.92 -22.29
#